data_AF-U6SIR7-F1
#
_entry.id   AF-U6SIR7-F1
#
_cell.length_a   1.000
_cell.length_b   1.000
_cell.length_c   1.000
_cell.angle_alpha   90.00
_cell.angle_beta   90.00
_cell.angle_gamma   90.00
#
_symmetry.space_group_name_H-M   'P 1'
#
loop_
_entity.id
_entity.type
_entity.pdbx_description
1 polymer ?
#
loop_
_entity_poly.entity_id
_entity_poly.type
_entity_poly.pdbx_seq_one_letter_code
_entity_poly.pdbx_strand_id
1 'polypeptide(L)'
;MANKTIFRQYVEARELIEDRIRLKEFHGEDDYIERHQLALLKMIFKYIKDDDSWTKQARSREKAIIFIRSSCNYTKTKEEIGAKSKNSVEASVSYLSKKLANKIGADTIDLIVRGKIEEALTQFHICTGKVLPSNYMLKEFLELLPQPKWANLSLAECKKEIKLLLIFSKVHIERRLGQYNEEKLAYIMYILTSNDHMLYEERKVILQLLSGDVDKGEQGKPYDFQRQIQDAIPQA
;
A
#
# COMPACT_ATOMS: atom_id res chain seq x y z
N MET A 1 -1.05 5.78 -33.14
CA MET A 1 0.06 5.08 -32.46
C MET A 1 -0.32 3.61 -32.32
N ALA A 2 0.51 2.68 -32.77
CA ALA A 2 0.25 1.26 -32.54
C ALA A 2 0.13 1.01 -31.03
N ASN A 3 -0.96 0.37 -30.60
CA ASN A 3 -1.23 0.13 -29.19
C ASN A 3 -0.14 -0.82 -28.65
N LYS A 4 0.81 -0.29 -27.87
CA LYS A 4 1.96 -1.06 -27.35
C LYS A 4 1.45 -2.14 -26.39
N THR A 5 2.10 -3.29 -26.36
CA THR A 5 1.80 -4.33 -25.36
C THR A 5 2.15 -3.83 -23.96
N ILE A 6 1.42 -4.27 -22.94
CA ILE A 6 1.68 -3.88 -21.54
C ILE A 6 3.07 -4.35 -21.07
N PHE A 7 3.58 -5.46 -21.62
CA PHE A 7 4.95 -5.90 -21.36
C PHE A 7 5.98 -4.91 -21.91
N ARG A 8 5.73 -4.33 -23.09
CA ARG A 8 6.61 -3.32 -23.66
C ARG A 8 6.53 -2.01 -22.87
N GLN A 9 5.32 -1.59 -22.49
CA GLN A 9 5.13 -0.46 -21.59
C GLN A 9 5.91 -0.66 -20.29
N TYR A 10 5.83 -1.85 -19.69
CA TYR A 10 6.57 -2.19 -18.47
C TYR A 10 8.10 -2.07 -18.66
N VAL A 11 8.65 -2.66 -19.72
CA VAL A 11 10.09 -2.62 -20.00
C VAL A 11 10.56 -1.18 -20.23
N GLU A 12 9.88 -0.44 -21.10
CA GLU A 12 10.21 0.97 -21.40
C GLU A 12 10.09 1.85 -20.15
N ALA A 13 9.06 1.66 -19.33
CA ALA A 13 8.88 2.38 -18.07
C ALA A 13 10.04 2.10 -17.10
N ARG A 14 10.43 0.82 -16.97
CA ARG A 14 11.54 0.43 -16.11
C ARG A 14 12.86 1.06 -16.55
N GLU A 15 13.19 0.97 -17.84
CA GLU A 15 14.40 1.57 -18.41
C GLU A 15 14.41 3.09 -18.19
N LEU A 16 13.31 3.77 -18.50
CA LEU A 16 13.15 5.21 -18.29
C LEU A 16 13.37 5.63 -16.83
N ILE A 17 12.79 4.89 -15.88
CA ILE A 17 12.90 5.21 -14.46
C ILE A 17 14.32 4.91 -13.94
N GLU A 18 14.92 3.79 -14.36
CA GLU A 18 16.31 3.46 -13.99
C GLU A 18 17.30 4.50 -14.53
N ASP A 19 17.09 5.03 -15.73
CA ASP A 19 17.92 6.10 -16.28
C ASP A 19 17.74 7.43 -15.54
N ARG A 20 16.50 7.77 -15.13
CA ARG A 20 16.23 8.95 -14.29
C ARG A 20 16.93 8.87 -12.93
N ILE A 21 16.89 7.69 -12.29
CA ILE A 21 17.59 7.45 -11.02
C ILE A 21 19.09 7.70 -11.20
N ARG A 22 19.72 7.08 -12.22
CA ARG A 22 21.15 7.26 -12.48
C ARG A 22 21.54 8.72 -12.71
N LEU A 23 20.70 9.47 -13.45
CA LEU A 23 20.93 10.88 -13.71
C LEU A 23 20.84 11.71 -12.42
N LYS A 24 19.84 11.45 -11.57
CA LYS A 24 19.69 12.12 -10.27
C LYS A 24 20.82 11.78 -9.31
N GLU A 25 21.22 10.51 -9.22
CA GLU A 25 22.38 10.07 -8.44
C GLU A 25 23.66 10.79 -8.88
N PHE A 26 23.85 10.98 -10.18
CA PHE A 26 24.97 11.75 -10.74
C PHE A 26 24.94 13.23 -10.34
N HIS A 27 23.75 13.83 -10.24
CA HIS A 27 23.57 15.23 -9.86
C HIS A 27 23.40 15.46 -8.34
N GLY A 28 23.35 14.40 -7.53
CA GLY A 28 23.08 14.49 -6.09
C GLY A 28 21.65 14.94 -5.75
N GLU A 29 20.70 14.68 -6.64
CA GLU A 29 19.29 15.01 -6.47
C GLU A 29 18.52 13.91 -5.74
N ASP A 30 17.41 14.28 -5.08
CA ASP A 30 16.50 13.32 -4.45
C ASP A 30 15.72 12.52 -5.52
N ASP A 31 15.84 11.20 -5.45
CA ASP A 31 15.20 10.22 -6.33
C ASP A 31 14.08 9.43 -5.63
N TYR A 32 13.55 9.95 -4.52
CA TYR A 32 12.48 9.34 -3.75
C TYR A 32 11.31 8.85 -4.63
N ILE A 33 10.81 9.69 -5.53
CA ILE A 33 9.67 9.35 -6.41
C ILE A 33 10.05 8.18 -7.33
N GLU A 34 11.19 8.24 -8.00
CA GLU A 34 11.65 7.22 -8.94
C GLU A 34 11.88 5.87 -8.24
N ARG A 35 12.39 5.88 -7.01
CA ARG A 35 12.52 4.65 -6.21
C ARG A 35 11.16 4.01 -5.92
N HIS A 36 10.13 4.82 -5.64
CA HIS A 36 8.76 4.33 -5.45
C HIS A 36 8.14 3.82 -6.75
N GLN A 37 8.38 4.50 -7.88
CA GLN A 37 7.97 4.02 -9.20
C GLN A 37 8.57 2.63 -9.49
N LEU A 38 9.87 2.47 -9.25
CA LEU A 38 10.58 1.22 -9.46
C LEU A 38 10.12 0.11 -8.52
N ALA A 39 9.81 0.43 -7.25
CA ALA A 39 9.26 -0.51 -6.29
C ALA A 39 7.90 -1.06 -6.77
N LEU A 40 7.03 -0.20 -7.30
CA LEU A 40 5.72 -0.59 -7.82
C LEU A 40 5.85 -1.45 -9.09
N LEU A 41 6.79 -1.12 -10.00
CA LEU A 41 7.11 -1.99 -11.15
C LEU A 41 7.62 -3.37 -10.70
N LYS A 42 8.51 -3.43 -9.69
CA LYS A 42 8.98 -4.70 -9.12
C LYS A 42 7.83 -5.53 -8.55
N MET A 43 6.86 -4.89 -7.90
CA MET A 43 5.66 -5.58 -7.41
C MET A 43 4.83 -6.17 -8.56
N ILE A 44 4.62 -5.42 -9.64
CA ILE A 44 3.93 -5.92 -10.84
C ILE A 44 4.68 -7.12 -11.44
N PHE A 45 6.01 -7.03 -11.55
CA PHE A 45 6.80 -8.15 -12.07
C PHE A 45 6.73 -9.40 -11.18
N LYS A 46 6.75 -9.21 -9.85
CA LYS A 46 6.53 -10.30 -8.90
C LYS A 46 5.15 -10.95 -9.10
N TYR A 47 4.10 -10.15 -9.32
CA TYR A 47 2.78 -10.66 -9.65
C TYR A 47 2.76 -11.46 -10.96
N ILE A 48 3.41 -10.96 -12.01
CA ILE A 48 3.56 -11.70 -13.29
C ILE A 48 4.23 -13.06 -13.06
N LYS A 49 5.27 -13.08 -12.24
CA LYS A 49 6.09 -14.26 -12.00
C LYS A 49 5.40 -15.31 -11.14
N ASP A 50 4.87 -14.89 -9.99
CA ASP A 50 4.53 -15.78 -8.88
C ASP A 50 3.02 -16.02 -8.74
N ASP A 51 2.17 -15.14 -9.26
CA ASP A 51 0.71 -15.21 -9.06
C ASP A 51 0.01 -15.92 -10.24
N ASP A 52 -0.78 -16.95 -9.96
CA ASP A 52 -1.49 -17.75 -10.97
C ASP A 52 -2.89 -17.18 -11.33
N SER A 53 -3.37 -16.18 -10.59
CA SER A 53 -4.69 -15.58 -10.78
C SER A 53 -4.84 -14.81 -12.09
N TRP A 54 -3.73 -14.30 -12.66
CA TRP A 54 -3.74 -13.67 -13.98
C TRP A 54 -3.53 -14.70 -15.10
N THR A 55 -2.75 -15.75 -14.87
CA THR A 55 -2.66 -16.89 -15.80
C THR A 55 -2.32 -18.20 -15.12
N LYS A 56 -3.22 -19.18 -15.26
CA LYS A 56 -3.10 -20.51 -14.62
C LYS A 56 -1.90 -21.31 -15.15
N GLN A 57 -1.59 -21.17 -16.43
CA GLN A 57 -0.56 -21.97 -17.10
C GLN A 57 0.84 -21.43 -16.80
N ALA A 58 1.66 -22.21 -16.08
CA ALA A 58 3.04 -21.86 -15.76
C ALA A 58 3.88 -21.55 -17.01
N ARG A 59 3.73 -22.35 -18.08
CA ARG A 59 4.42 -22.11 -19.37
C ARG A 59 4.09 -20.75 -19.99
N SER A 60 2.88 -20.25 -19.77
CA SER A 60 2.46 -18.93 -20.26
C SER A 60 3.07 -17.81 -19.42
N ARG A 61 3.25 -18.00 -18.10
CA ARG A 61 4.01 -17.07 -17.24
C ARG A 61 5.47 -17.03 -17.66
N GLU A 62 6.10 -18.19 -17.82
CA GLU A 62 7.49 -18.29 -18.24
C GLU A 62 7.74 -17.58 -19.56
N LYS A 63 6.85 -17.77 -20.54
CA LYS A 63 6.92 -17.04 -21.82
C LYS A 63 6.87 -15.53 -21.63
N ALA A 64 6.00 -15.02 -20.76
CA ALA A 64 5.92 -13.58 -20.47
C ALA A 64 7.20 -13.07 -19.79
N ILE A 65 7.75 -13.83 -18.84
CA ILE A 65 9.00 -13.51 -18.15
C ILE A 65 10.17 -13.42 -19.14
N ILE A 66 10.31 -14.42 -20.00
CA ILE A 66 11.34 -14.47 -21.06
C ILE A 66 11.16 -13.30 -22.03
N PHE A 67 9.92 -13.00 -22.44
CA PHE A 67 9.65 -11.86 -23.31
C PHE A 67 10.06 -10.53 -22.67
N ILE A 68 9.80 -10.35 -21.37
CA ILE A 68 10.24 -9.16 -20.62
C ILE A 68 11.77 -9.10 -20.52
N ARG A 69 12.42 -10.22 -20.16
CA ARG A 69 13.90 -10.30 -20.00
C ARG A 69 14.67 -10.07 -21.30
N SER A 70 14.09 -10.46 -22.43
CA SER A 70 14.67 -10.24 -23.76
C SER A 70 14.36 -8.84 -24.32
N SER A 71 14.00 -7.88 -23.47
CA SER A 71 13.58 -6.51 -23.84
C SER A 71 12.48 -6.50 -24.91
N CYS A 72 11.50 -7.39 -24.77
CA CYS A 72 10.38 -7.55 -25.71
C CYS A 72 10.81 -7.91 -27.15
N ASN A 73 11.94 -8.61 -27.32
CA ASN A 73 12.42 -9.08 -28.61
C ASN A 73 11.82 -10.46 -28.96
N TYR A 74 10.91 -10.48 -29.93
CA TYR A 74 10.23 -11.71 -30.36
C TYR A 74 11.16 -12.79 -30.92
N THR A 75 12.27 -12.41 -31.56
CA THR A 75 13.23 -13.37 -32.13
C THR A 75 14.00 -14.06 -31.01
N LYS A 76 14.57 -13.28 -30.07
CA LYS A 76 15.23 -13.83 -28.87
C LYS A 76 14.29 -14.69 -28.04
N THR A 77 13.06 -14.22 -27.84
CA THR A 77 12.03 -14.99 -27.11
C THR A 77 11.71 -16.30 -27.81
N LYS A 78 11.59 -16.31 -29.14
CA LYS A 78 11.33 -17.53 -29.92
C LYS A 78 12.45 -18.55 -29.71
N GLU A 79 13.71 -18.12 -29.80
CA GLU A 79 14.89 -18.96 -29.59
C GLU A 79 14.91 -19.54 -28.18
N GLU A 80 14.71 -18.69 -27.16
CA GLU A 80 14.79 -19.09 -25.76
C GLU A 80 13.65 -20.05 -25.34
N ILE A 81 12.44 -19.91 -25.89
CA ILE A 81 11.32 -20.81 -25.59
C ILE A 81 11.20 -22.01 -26.55
N GLY A 82 12.08 -22.11 -27.56
CA GLY A 82 12.02 -23.14 -28.59
C GLY A 82 10.74 -23.12 -29.45
N ALA A 83 10.21 -21.93 -29.78
CA ALA A 83 9.00 -21.80 -30.58
C ALA A 83 9.25 -22.02 -32.09
N LYS A 84 8.29 -22.67 -32.77
CA LYS A 84 8.37 -22.96 -34.21
C LYS A 84 8.45 -21.70 -35.08
N SER A 85 7.77 -20.61 -34.70
CA SER A 85 7.73 -19.37 -35.48
C SER A 85 7.61 -18.13 -34.61
N LYS A 86 8.09 -16.99 -35.12
CA LYS A 86 7.96 -15.67 -34.49
C LYS A 86 6.50 -15.27 -34.32
N ASN A 87 5.67 -15.50 -35.33
CA ASN A 87 4.24 -15.17 -35.31
C ASN A 87 3.49 -15.89 -34.17
N SER A 88 3.89 -17.13 -33.84
CA SER A 88 3.34 -17.86 -32.70
C SER A 88 3.65 -17.17 -31.37
N VAL A 89 4.86 -16.62 -31.23
CA VAL A 89 5.26 -15.82 -30.06
C VAL A 89 4.45 -14.53 -30.01
N GLU A 90 4.37 -13.79 -31.12
CA GLU A 90 3.62 -12.53 -31.21
C GLU A 90 2.14 -12.69 -30.82
N ALA A 91 1.46 -13.70 -31.37
CA ALA A 91 0.06 -13.99 -31.03
C ALA A 91 -0.10 -14.35 -29.54
N SER A 92 0.79 -15.19 -29.01
CA SER A 92 0.76 -15.59 -27.61
C SER A 92 1.03 -14.42 -26.67
N VAL A 93 2.01 -13.58 -26.96
CA VAL A 93 2.37 -12.41 -26.14
C VAL A 93 1.29 -11.36 -26.21
N SER A 94 0.69 -11.12 -27.38
CA SER A 94 -0.44 -10.19 -27.53
C SER A 94 -1.63 -10.62 -26.68
N TYR A 95 -1.98 -11.92 -26.69
CA TYR A 95 -3.01 -12.46 -25.83
C TYR A 95 -2.68 -12.27 -24.34
N LEU A 96 -1.46 -12.66 -23.91
CA LEU A 96 -1.04 -12.52 -22.52
C LEU A 96 -0.98 -11.05 -22.08
N SER A 97 -0.59 -10.15 -22.97
CA SER A 97 -0.56 -8.71 -22.72
C SER A 97 -1.96 -8.17 -22.44
N LYS A 98 -2.94 -8.49 -23.29
CA LYS A 98 -4.34 -8.07 -23.07
C LYS A 98 -4.88 -8.63 -21.76
N LYS A 99 -4.56 -9.90 -21.48
CA LYS A 99 -4.99 -10.57 -20.26
C LYS A 99 -4.40 -9.91 -19.00
N LEU A 100 -3.11 -9.58 -19.02
CA LEU A 100 -2.47 -8.89 -17.92
C LEU A 100 -3.01 -7.46 -17.75
N ALA A 101 -3.20 -6.72 -18.83
CA ALA A 101 -3.79 -5.38 -18.79
C ALA A 101 -5.17 -5.37 -18.11
N ASN A 102 -6.01 -6.36 -18.42
CA ASN A 102 -7.31 -6.52 -17.75
C ASN A 102 -7.20 -6.90 -16.26
N LYS A 103 -6.06 -7.45 -15.83
CA LYS A 103 -5.83 -7.91 -14.46
C LYS A 103 -5.17 -6.87 -13.55
N ILE A 104 -4.36 -5.99 -14.12
CA ILE A 104 -3.66 -4.97 -13.33
C ILE A 104 -4.17 -3.55 -13.57
N GLY A 105 -5.02 -3.34 -14.60
CA GLY A 105 -5.41 -2.02 -15.12
C GLY A 105 -4.59 -1.65 -16.35
N ALA A 106 -5.26 -1.21 -17.43
CA ALA A 106 -4.62 -1.00 -18.73
C ALA A 106 -3.66 0.21 -18.74
N ASP A 107 -3.91 1.18 -17.88
CA ASP A 107 -3.17 2.44 -17.70
C ASP A 107 -2.28 2.43 -16.44
N THR A 108 -2.24 1.33 -15.67
CA THR A 108 -1.44 1.25 -14.43
C THR A 108 0.03 1.60 -14.65
N ILE A 109 0.62 1.13 -15.75
CA ILE A 109 2.02 1.45 -16.08
C ILE A 109 2.21 2.94 -16.42
N ASP A 110 1.24 3.54 -17.11
CA ASP A 110 1.27 4.97 -17.44
C ASP A 110 1.12 5.85 -16.20
N LEU A 111 0.22 5.48 -15.26
CA LEU A 111 0.10 6.12 -13.96
C LEU A 111 1.44 6.10 -13.19
N ILE A 112 2.15 4.97 -13.20
CA ILE A 112 3.48 4.84 -12.59
C ILE A 112 4.46 5.83 -13.22
N VAL A 113 4.58 5.83 -14.55
CA VAL A 113 5.53 6.69 -15.28
C VAL A 113 5.28 8.17 -15.01
N ARG A 114 4.01 8.57 -14.84
CA ARG A 114 3.58 9.94 -14.50
C ARG A 114 3.80 10.33 -13.04
N GLY A 115 4.26 9.41 -12.19
CA GLY A 115 4.50 9.67 -10.76
C GLY A 115 3.23 9.61 -9.91
N LYS A 116 2.10 9.13 -10.46
CA LYS A 116 0.84 8.94 -9.72
C LYS A 116 0.85 7.61 -8.96
N ILE A 117 1.80 7.46 -8.02
CA ILE A 117 2.10 6.19 -7.34
C ILE A 117 0.89 5.62 -6.61
N GLU A 118 0.24 6.43 -5.77
CA GLU A 118 -0.89 5.99 -4.94
C GLU A 118 -2.11 5.56 -5.79
N GLU A 119 -2.35 6.27 -6.90
CA GLU A 119 -3.42 5.95 -7.85
C GLU A 119 -3.13 4.62 -8.55
N ALA A 120 -1.90 4.43 -9.03
CA ALA A 120 -1.45 3.19 -9.66
C ALA A 120 -1.49 1.99 -8.69
N LEU A 121 -1.04 2.20 -7.45
CA LEU A 121 -1.05 1.18 -6.39
C LEU A 121 -2.48 0.76 -6.03
N THR A 122 -3.37 1.73 -5.86
CA THR A 122 -4.79 1.50 -5.58
C THR A 122 -5.45 0.74 -6.71
N GLN A 123 -5.23 1.16 -7.96
CA GLN A 123 -5.74 0.46 -9.13
C GLN A 123 -5.23 -0.98 -9.22
N PHE A 124 -3.92 -1.18 -9.02
CA PHE A 124 -3.32 -2.51 -9.01
C PHE A 124 -3.98 -3.43 -7.97
N HIS A 125 -4.15 -2.96 -6.72
CA HIS A 125 -4.77 -3.75 -5.66
C HIS A 125 -6.24 -4.08 -5.95
N ILE A 126 -7.02 -3.11 -6.46
CA ILE A 126 -8.42 -3.31 -6.82
C ILE A 126 -8.53 -4.35 -7.95
N CYS A 127 -7.79 -4.17 -9.05
CA CYS A 127 -7.90 -5.04 -10.22
C CYS A 127 -7.41 -6.47 -9.95
N THR A 128 -6.39 -6.63 -9.09
CA THR A 128 -5.86 -7.94 -8.71
C THR A 128 -6.64 -8.61 -7.58
N GLY A 129 -7.56 -7.90 -6.91
CA GLY A 129 -8.25 -8.38 -5.71
C GLY A 129 -7.33 -8.56 -4.51
N LYS A 130 -6.17 -7.89 -4.50
CA LYS A 130 -5.15 -7.95 -3.44
C LYS A 130 -5.25 -6.75 -2.50
N VAL A 131 -6.44 -6.19 -2.34
CA VAL A 131 -6.68 -5.12 -1.36
C VAL A 131 -6.52 -5.71 0.02
N LEU A 132 -5.50 -5.27 0.75
CA LEU A 132 -5.30 -5.61 2.15
C LEU A 132 -5.79 -4.43 2.99
N PRO A 133 -6.88 -4.57 3.77
CA PRO A 133 -7.37 -3.48 4.63
C PRO A 133 -6.31 -2.93 5.59
N SER A 134 -5.34 -3.76 6.00
CA SER A 134 -4.19 -3.38 6.84
C SER A 134 -3.25 -2.36 6.19
N ASN A 135 -3.33 -2.16 4.87
CA ASN A 135 -2.60 -1.08 4.20
C ASN A 135 -3.21 0.29 4.53
N TYR A 136 -4.50 0.34 4.87
CA TYR A 136 -5.25 1.59 5.07
C TYR A 136 -5.66 1.83 6.53
N MET A 137 -5.70 0.78 7.35
CA MET A 137 -6.12 0.82 8.75
C MET A 137 -5.10 0.12 9.65
N LEU A 138 -5.13 0.42 10.95
CA LEU A 138 -4.34 -0.29 11.96
C LEU A 138 -4.80 -1.74 12.07
N LYS A 139 -3.85 -2.67 12.21
CA LYS A 139 -4.14 -4.11 12.22
C LYS A 139 -5.03 -4.47 13.41
N GLU A 140 -4.72 -3.90 14.57
CA GLU A 140 -5.41 -4.11 15.83
C GLU A 140 -6.86 -3.63 15.73
N PHE A 141 -7.12 -2.53 15.02
CA PHE A 141 -8.48 -2.06 14.78
C PHE A 141 -9.28 -3.02 13.88
N LEU A 142 -8.64 -3.61 12.87
CA LEU A 142 -9.29 -4.60 11.99
C LEU A 142 -9.72 -5.85 12.76
N GLU A 143 -8.97 -6.25 13.79
CA GLU A 143 -9.30 -7.40 14.65
C GLU A 143 -10.56 -7.15 15.50
N LEU A 144 -10.93 -5.88 15.74
CA LEU A 144 -12.16 -5.49 16.43
C LEU A 144 -13.38 -5.42 15.51
N LEU A 145 -13.19 -5.42 14.20
CA LEU A 145 -14.30 -5.31 13.25
C LEU A 145 -15.05 -6.64 13.11
N PRO A 146 -16.37 -6.60 12.85
CA PRO A 146 -17.14 -7.82 12.62
C PRO A 146 -16.60 -8.57 11.39
N GLN A 147 -16.57 -9.89 11.47
CA GLN A 147 -16.19 -10.73 10.33
C GLN A 147 -17.17 -10.53 9.17
N PRO A 148 -16.68 -10.46 7.93
CA PRO A 148 -17.53 -10.22 6.77
C PRO A 148 -18.54 -11.35 6.61
N LYS A 149 -19.82 -11.00 6.71
CA LYS A 149 -20.95 -11.86 6.32
C LYS A 149 -21.54 -11.27 5.03
N TRP A 150 -22.05 -12.12 4.15
CA TRP A 150 -22.74 -11.63 2.95
C TRP A 150 -23.88 -10.69 3.36
N ALA A 151 -23.79 -9.43 2.93
CA ALA A 151 -24.76 -8.40 3.24
C ALA A 151 -25.19 -7.72 1.95
N ASN A 152 -26.50 -7.72 1.68
CA ASN A 152 -27.12 -6.98 0.58
C ASN A 152 -27.31 -5.50 0.97
N LEU A 153 -26.24 -4.84 1.41
CA LEU A 153 -26.24 -3.43 1.81
C LEU A 153 -25.53 -2.58 0.75
N SER A 154 -26.03 -1.37 0.53
CA SER A 154 -25.38 -0.37 -0.30
C SER A 154 -24.40 0.48 0.50
N LEU A 155 -23.36 1.01 -0.15
CA LEU A 155 -22.43 1.96 0.48
C LEU A 155 -23.14 3.21 1.02
N ALA A 156 -24.28 3.60 0.43
CA ALA A 156 -25.06 4.76 0.86
C ALA A 156 -25.72 4.54 2.23
N GLU A 157 -26.03 3.30 2.59
CA GLU A 157 -26.57 2.91 3.90
C GLU A 157 -25.46 2.87 4.95
N CYS A 158 -24.23 2.53 4.56
CA CYS A 158 -23.07 2.37 5.46
C CYS A 158 -22.37 3.70 5.83
N LYS A 159 -23.05 4.85 5.74
CA LYS A 159 -22.41 6.17 5.95
C LYS A 159 -21.78 6.34 7.33
N LYS A 160 -22.42 5.81 8.39
CA LYS A 160 -21.92 5.95 9.76
C LYS A 160 -20.68 5.06 9.97
N GLU A 161 -20.71 3.87 9.40
CA GLU A 161 -19.65 2.88 9.46
C GLU A 161 -18.43 3.35 8.66
N ILE A 162 -18.65 3.90 7.46
CA ILE A 162 -17.58 4.52 6.66
C ILE A 162 -16.93 5.68 7.44
N LYS A 163 -17.71 6.52 8.12
CA LYS A 163 -17.15 7.58 8.99
C LYS A 163 -16.29 7.01 10.11
N LEU A 164 -16.74 5.93 10.76
CA LEU A 164 -15.95 5.23 11.77
C LEU A 164 -14.63 4.73 11.18
N LEU A 165 -14.66 4.02 10.05
CA LEU A 165 -13.46 3.51 9.38
C LEU A 165 -12.50 4.64 8.99
N LEU A 166 -13.02 5.79 8.56
CA LEU A 166 -12.19 6.96 8.22
C LEU A 166 -11.45 7.52 9.43
N ILE A 167 -12.08 7.57 10.61
CA ILE A 167 -11.45 8.05 11.85
C ILE A 167 -10.21 7.21 12.20
N PHE A 168 -10.28 5.90 11.98
CA PHE A 168 -9.20 4.95 12.27
C PHE A 168 -8.32 4.62 11.05
N SER A 169 -8.47 5.37 9.95
CA SER A 169 -7.59 5.22 8.79
C SER A 169 -6.21 5.80 9.08
N LYS A 170 -5.15 5.16 8.57
CA LYS A 170 -3.76 5.59 8.77
C LYS A 170 -3.56 7.05 8.34
N VAL A 171 -4.08 7.44 7.18
CA VAL A 171 -3.99 8.82 6.67
C VAL A 171 -4.67 9.83 7.60
N HIS A 172 -5.82 9.49 8.20
CA HIS A 172 -6.47 10.38 9.15
C HIS A 172 -5.65 10.51 10.44
N ILE A 173 -5.13 9.39 10.95
CA ILE A 173 -4.27 9.36 12.14
C ILE A 173 -3.00 10.18 11.91
N GLU A 174 -2.29 9.97 10.80
CA GLU A 174 -1.10 10.73 10.41
C GLU A 174 -1.38 12.23 10.33
N ARG A 175 -2.48 12.61 9.68
CA ARG A 175 -2.89 14.03 9.60
C ARG A 175 -3.19 14.60 10.99
N ARG A 176 -3.81 13.83 11.86
CA ARG A 176 -4.10 14.26 13.25
C ARG A 176 -2.83 14.39 14.06
N LEU A 177 -1.91 13.44 13.97
CA LEU A 177 -0.62 13.48 14.67
C LEU A 177 0.18 14.74 14.29
N GLY A 178 0.17 15.14 13.02
CA GLY A 178 0.80 16.37 12.56
C GLY A 178 0.24 17.67 13.15
N GLN A 179 -0.88 17.63 13.89
CA GLN A 179 -1.46 18.78 14.60
C GLN A 179 -0.94 18.91 16.04
N TYR A 180 -0.23 17.90 16.55
CA TYR A 180 0.29 17.88 17.92
C TYR A 180 1.78 18.21 17.95
N ASN A 181 2.26 18.63 19.12
CA ASN A 181 3.69 18.92 19.32
C ASN A 181 4.47 17.59 19.41
N GLU A 182 5.41 17.40 18.47
CA GLU A 182 6.21 16.19 18.33
C GLU A 182 7.08 15.90 19.57
N GLU A 183 7.74 16.91 20.13
CA GLU A 183 8.58 16.75 21.34
C GLU A 183 7.77 16.26 22.54
N LYS A 184 6.56 16.81 22.74
CA LYS A 184 5.67 16.39 23.82
C LYS A 184 5.16 14.97 23.62
N LEU A 185 4.83 14.58 22.38
CA LEU A 185 4.46 13.21 22.06
C LEU A 185 5.63 12.25 22.31
N ALA A 186 6.84 12.62 21.89
CA ALA A 186 8.06 11.85 22.13
C ALA A 186 8.34 11.69 23.63
N TYR A 187 8.14 12.74 24.43
CA TYR A 187 8.27 12.67 25.88
C TYR A 187 7.23 11.73 26.53
N ILE A 188 5.97 11.79 26.11
CA ILE A 188 4.93 10.84 26.57
C ILE A 188 5.33 9.40 26.23
N MET A 189 5.82 9.16 25.02
CA MET A 189 6.33 7.85 24.60
C MET A 189 7.55 7.42 25.43
N TYR A 190 8.45 8.34 25.76
CA TYR A 190 9.58 8.07 26.64
C TYR A 190 9.12 7.62 28.03
N ILE A 191 8.15 8.32 28.64
CA ILE A 191 7.58 7.90 29.93
C ILE A 191 7.01 6.47 29.85
N LEU A 192 6.27 6.15 28.79
CA LEU A 192 5.62 4.84 28.59
C LEU A 192 6.61 3.69 28.36
N THR A 193 7.72 3.96 27.69
CA THR A 193 8.68 2.93 27.25
C THR A 193 9.96 2.84 28.07
N SER A 194 10.28 3.86 28.86
CA SER A 194 11.47 3.89 29.71
C SER A 194 11.37 2.90 30.87
N ASN A 195 12.51 2.42 31.36
CA ASN A 195 12.62 1.63 32.59
C ASN A 195 13.03 2.49 33.80
N ASP A 196 13.09 3.82 33.65
CA ASP A 196 13.41 4.73 34.75
C ASP A 196 12.33 4.63 35.84
N HIS A 197 12.76 4.35 37.07
CA HIS A 197 11.92 4.27 38.25
C HIS A 197 11.39 5.64 38.69
N MET A 198 12.10 6.72 38.35
CA MET A 198 11.67 8.09 38.68
C MET A 198 10.40 8.50 37.94
N LEU A 199 10.06 7.82 36.83
CA LEU A 199 8.88 8.08 36.00
C LEU A 199 7.70 7.14 36.30
N TYR A 200 7.78 6.38 37.39
CA TYR A 200 6.79 5.34 37.70
C TYR A 200 5.38 5.91 37.88
N GLU A 201 5.24 7.01 38.63
CA GLU A 201 3.93 7.61 38.92
C GLU A 201 3.31 8.25 37.67
N GLU A 202 4.09 8.96 36.86
CA GLU A 202 3.63 9.51 35.58
C GLU A 202 3.21 8.41 34.61
N ARG A 203 4.00 7.32 34.52
CA ARG A 203 3.66 6.17 33.69
C ARG A 203 2.36 5.52 34.13
N LYS A 204 2.17 5.34 35.44
CA LYS A 204 0.95 4.77 36.01
C LYS A 204 -0.28 5.61 35.65
N VAL A 205 -0.19 6.94 35.81
CA VAL A 205 -1.27 7.87 35.42
C VAL A 205 -1.64 7.72 33.94
N ILE A 206 -0.64 7.74 33.05
CA ILE A 206 -0.90 7.65 31.60
C ILE A 206 -1.53 6.29 31.27
N LEU A 207 -1.05 5.19 31.85
CA LEU A 207 -1.62 3.86 31.61
C LEU A 207 -3.07 3.74 32.09
N GLN A 208 -3.41 4.32 33.25
CA GLN A 208 -4.79 4.35 33.74
C GLN A 208 -5.72 5.14 32.80
N LEU A 209 -5.27 6.29 32.31
CA LEU A 209 -6.00 7.08 31.32
C LEU A 209 -6.23 6.29 30.02
N LEU A 210 -5.22 5.56 29.54
CA LEU A 210 -5.28 4.80 28.30
C LEU A 210 -6.07 3.49 28.41
N SER A 211 -6.05 2.81 29.57
CA SER A 211 -6.85 1.60 29.80
C SER A 211 -8.33 1.91 30.04
N GLY A 212 -8.66 3.17 30.32
CA GLY A 212 -9.99 3.56 30.75
C GLY A 212 -10.30 3.19 32.19
N ASP A 213 -9.32 2.69 32.96
CA ASP A 213 -9.42 2.42 34.42
C ASP A 213 -9.24 3.70 35.24
N VAL A 214 -9.91 4.77 34.81
CA VAL A 214 -10.03 5.99 35.59
C VAL A 214 -11.28 5.82 36.45
N ASP A 215 -11.17 6.09 37.74
CA ASP A 215 -12.26 5.90 38.72
C ASP A 215 -13.59 6.33 38.11
N LYS A 216 -14.53 5.38 38.04
CA LYS A 216 -15.85 5.60 37.45
C LYS A 216 -16.56 6.67 38.28
N GLY A 217 -16.40 7.93 37.89
CA GLY A 217 -17.29 9.00 38.32
C GLY A 217 -18.72 8.55 38.08
N GLU A 218 -19.60 8.87 39.04
CA GLU A 218 -21.00 8.47 39.12
C GLU A 218 -21.65 8.10 37.78
N GLN A 219 -22.22 6.89 37.74
CA GLN A 219 -22.85 6.28 36.56
C GLN A 219 -23.72 7.27 35.77
N GLY A 220 -23.41 7.46 34.48
CA GLY A 220 -24.34 8.05 33.50
C GLY A 220 -23.96 9.41 32.91
N LYS A 221 -22.82 10.02 33.28
CA LYS A 221 -22.32 11.24 32.62
C LYS A 221 -21.35 10.91 31.47
N PRO A 222 -21.40 11.64 30.33
CA PRO A 222 -20.46 11.44 29.25
C PRO A 222 -19.02 11.63 29.74
N TYR A 223 -18.10 10.79 29.24
CA TYR A 223 -16.68 10.81 29.53
C TYR A 223 -16.09 12.22 29.29
N ASP A 224 -15.65 12.90 30.36
CA ASP A 224 -14.95 14.18 30.27
C ASP A 224 -13.45 13.96 30.39
N PHE A 225 -12.81 13.77 29.24
CA PHE A 225 -11.36 13.57 29.14
C PHE A 225 -10.56 14.77 29.64
N GLN A 226 -11.10 16.00 29.56
CA GLN A 226 -10.38 17.18 30.03
C GLN A 226 -10.27 17.19 31.54
N ARG A 227 -11.36 16.81 32.23
CA ARG A 227 -11.37 16.67 33.69
C ARG A 227 -10.42 15.59 34.18
N GLN A 228 -10.38 14.43 33.52
CA GLN A 228 -9.46 13.34 33.91
C GLN A 228 -7.98 13.72 33.71
N ILE A 229 -7.66 14.43 32.63
CA ILE A 229 -6.31 14.94 32.41
C ILE A 229 -5.93 15.98 33.48
N GLN A 230 -6.86 16.85 33.87
CA GLN A 230 -6.63 17.84 34.93
C GLN A 230 -6.49 17.21 36.32
N ASP A 231 -7.28 16.18 36.64
CA ASP A 231 -7.26 15.50 37.93
C ASP A 231 -6.04 14.58 38.08
N ALA A 232 -5.52 14.05 36.97
CA ALA A 232 -4.43 13.08 36.98
C ALA A 232 -3.03 13.70 36.82
N ILE A 233 -2.91 14.92 36.29
CA ILE A 233 -1.63 15.64 36.21
C ILE A 233 -1.45 16.46 37.50
N PRO A 234 -0.40 16.21 38.31
CA PRO A 234 -0.11 17.03 39.49
C PRO A 234 0.01 18.50 39.09
N GLN A 235 -0.76 19.38 39.72
CA GLN A 235 -0.55 20.82 39.56
C GLN A 235 0.76 21.20 40.25
N ALA A 236 1.67 21.83 39.50
CA ALA A 236 2.88 22.44 40.03
C ALA A 236 2.55 23.65 40.91
#